data_AF-A0A1H3Z851-F1
#
_entry.id   AF-A0A1H3Z851-F1
#
_cell.length_a   1.000
_cell.length_b   1.000
_cell.length_c   1.000
_cell.angle_alpha   90.00
_cell.angle_beta   90.00
_cell.angle_gamma   90.00
#
_symmetry.space_group_name_H-M   'P 1'
#
loop_
_entity.id
_entity.type
_entity.pdbx_description
1 polymer ?
#
loop_
_entity_poly.entity_id
_entity_poly.type
_entity_poly.pdbx_seq_one_letter_code
_entity_poly.pdbx_strand_id
1 'polypeptide(L)'
;MDNVYSLVEHFYEENNAAGQIVPQETVEAYLRRNAWHGADDDELKRIWSIISLLINYVDQLNLYSFVSLTVYDYQELIYRYANDRADFMLAEADIIKFFAAADKFYEYLQRTCKTDDYRQGLQAAKDSLYEGGYFFLPDRRDGDEFYSSLEHMEEVPAETMQRLNKMLDELLHRIDDYYKQPSFRRDMDRAVVMYAGPEYDGQESLPEEERRNFWFGFWDFFLFDYHLIGSDAIPLRHYYEHERDRLSTSEQDILRDLLRSRFTVFRIEAVAEDFVSCRNFFTGENFELPVPELALGNYNNCILYGHIHSHGVMLLNYITTLTASRKLQQRMRDVILRQYELFKFQSPQAELKDFFARHAGVVRHTLQILASYAQLNVLKSRHVMQPLPDNPEVADSFKADIDLLRRVAKHVGFSKFEINLLVKFFTDYMTVAALDKTDDILITALLLKFAQINGVDLSGQSEIYELLGIDSESVWAAMKRIFETLDCGMFDPRYLTEEAFIKSLYYG
;
A
#
# COMPACT_ATOMS: atom_id res chain seq x y z
N MET A 1 26.08 -9.57 -25.48
CA MET A 1 26.37 -9.99 -24.09
C MET A 1 26.19 -8.72 -23.28
N ASP A 2 25.06 -8.62 -22.60
CA ASP A 2 24.74 -7.41 -21.85
C ASP A 2 25.61 -7.41 -20.59
N ASN A 3 26.15 -6.24 -20.25
CA ASN A 3 26.92 -6.06 -19.02
C ASN A 3 25.94 -6.04 -17.83
N VAL A 4 26.46 -6.18 -16.60
CA VAL A 4 25.59 -6.21 -15.41
C VAL A 4 24.68 -4.98 -15.27
N TYR A 5 25.13 -3.79 -15.67
CA TYR A 5 24.36 -2.55 -15.52
C TYR A 5 23.17 -2.49 -16.49
N SER A 6 23.33 -3.01 -17.72
CA SER A 6 22.22 -3.17 -18.67
C SER A 6 21.18 -4.16 -18.15
N LEU A 7 21.58 -5.22 -17.43
CA LEU A 7 20.64 -6.14 -16.79
C LEU A 7 19.87 -5.48 -15.64
N VAL A 8 20.52 -4.60 -14.89
CA VAL A 8 19.88 -3.82 -13.82
C VAL A 8 18.87 -2.84 -14.42
N GLU A 9 19.28 -2.06 -15.41
CA GLU A 9 18.40 -1.09 -16.08
C GLU A 9 17.15 -1.77 -16.64
N HIS A 10 17.33 -2.84 -17.41
CA HIS A 10 16.20 -3.60 -17.98
C HIS A 10 15.26 -4.16 -16.91
N PHE A 11 15.81 -4.67 -15.81
CA PHE A 11 15.00 -5.17 -14.70
C PHE A 11 14.12 -4.08 -14.07
N TYR A 12 14.65 -2.89 -13.84
CA TYR A 12 13.89 -1.79 -13.23
C TYR A 12 12.88 -1.17 -14.20
N GLU A 13 13.14 -1.21 -15.51
CA GLU A 13 12.15 -0.83 -16.54
C GLU A 13 10.96 -1.80 -16.58
N GLU A 14 11.20 -3.10 -16.37
CA GLU A 14 10.13 -4.11 -16.35
C GLU A 14 9.41 -4.20 -15.00
N ASN A 15 10.07 -3.80 -13.90
CA ASN A 15 9.59 -3.98 -12.53
C ASN A 15 9.50 -2.64 -11.78
N ASN A 16 8.50 -1.81 -12.13
CA ASN A 16 8.32 -0.46 -11.57
C ASN A 16 8.21 -0.41 -10.03
N ALA A 17 7.75 -1.49 -9.38
CA ALA A 17 7.65 -1.57 -7.92
C ALA A 17 8.99 -1.85 -7.22
N ALA A 18 9.99 -2.40 -7.95
CA ALA A 18 11.29 -2.77 -7.39
C ALA A 18 12.00 -1.59 -6.71
N GLY A 19 11.83 -0.38 -7.24
CA GLY A 19 12.40 0.85 -6.70
C GLY A 19 11.94 1.18 -5.27
N GLN A 20 10.75 0.73 -4.88
CA GLN A 20 10.23 0.92 -3.52
C GLN A 20 10.90 -0.01 -2.51
N ILE A 21 11.33 -1.20 -2.95
CA ILE A 21 12.04 -2.19 -2.12
C ILE A 21 13.51 -1.79 -2.00
N VAL A 22 14.18 -1.61 -3.14
CA VAL A 22 15.53 -1.05 -3.22
C VAL A 22 15.64 -0.16 -4.46
N PRO A 23 16.03 1.13 -4.33
CA PRO A 23 16.21 2.00 -5.48
C PRO A 23 17.30 1.49 -6.45
N GLN A 24 17.08 1.65 -7.76
CA GLN A 24 18.03 1.25 -8.81
C GLN A 24 19.43 1.84 -8.56
N GLU A 25 19.50 3.14 -8.25
CA GLU A 25 20.76 3.85 -8.01
C GLU A 25 21.57 3.23 -6.85
N THR A 26 20.88 2.71 -5.83
CA THR A 26 21.50 2.04 -4.68
C THR A 26 22.15 0.72 -5.09
N VAL A 27 21.46 -0.08 -5.92
CA VAL A 27 21.99 -1.33 -6.46
C VAL A 27 23.19 -1.05 -7.36
N GLU A 28 23.06 -0.11 -8.29
CA GLU A 28 24.16 0.24 -9.18
C GLU A 28 25.38 0.76 -8.41
N ALA A 29 25.18 1.58 -7.39
CA ALA A 29 26.25 2.06 -6.51
C ALA A 29 26.94 0.90 -5.78
N TYR A 30 26.19 -0.08 -5.30
CA TYR A 30 26.74 -1.29 -4.69
C TYR A 30 27.56 -2.12 -5.69
N LEU A 31 27.04 -2.36 -6.90
CA LEU A 31 27.75 -3.11 -7.93
C LEU A 31 29.00 -2.37 -8.42
N ARG A 32 28.94 -1.05 -8.63
CA ARG A 32 30.13 -0.22 -8.90
C ARG A 32 31.15 -0.41 -7.79
N ARG A 33 30.77 -0.29 -6.52
CA ARG A 33 31.69 -0.50 -5.40
C ARG A 33 32.40 -1.86 -5.44
N ASN A 34 31.69 -2.93 -5.78
CA ASN A 34 32.29 -4.27 -5.94
C ASN A 34 33.26 -4.32 -7.13
N ALA A 35 32.90 -3.70 -8.26
CA ALA A 35 33.79 -3.58 -9.43
C ALA A 35 35.10 -2.83 -9.08
N TRP A 36 34.99 -1.74 -8.32
CA TRP A 36 36.15 -0.97 -7.82
C TRP A 36 37.04 -1.80 -6.87
N HIS A 37 36.47 -2.78 -6.17
CA HIS A 37 37.22 -3.72 -5.33
C HIS A 37 37.76 -4.94 -6.10
N GLY A 38 37.58 -4.99 -7.41
CA GLY A 38 38.19 -5.99 -8.30
C GLY A 38 37.26 -7.12 -8.75
N ALA A 39 35.95 -7.04 -8.48
CA ALA A 39 34.99 -8.01 -9.02
C ALA A 39 34.89 -7.89 -10.55
N ASP A 40 34.96 -9.03 -11.24
CA ASP A 40 34.75 -9.09 -12.69
C ASP A 40 33.25 -9.09 -13.07
N ASP A 41 32.95 -8.96 -14.36
CA ASP A 41 31.56 -8.87 -14.83
C ASP A 41 30.73 -10.13 -14.51
N ASP A 42 31.36 -11.32 -14.48
CA ASP A 42 30.70 -12.57 -14.13
C ASP A 42 30.37 -12.65 -12.62
N GLU A 43 31.27 -12.18 -11.77
CA GLU A 43 31.03 -12.04 -10.33
C GLU A 43 29.94 -11.00 -10.06
N LEU A 44 29.96 -9.85 -10.75
CA LEU A 44 28.90 -8.84 -10.61
C LEU A 44 27.55 -9.38 -11.07
N LYS A 45 27.49 -10.16 -12.16
CA LYS A 45 26.27 -10.84 -12.61
C LYS A 45 25.75 -11.85 -11.59
N ARG A 46 26.63 -12.58 -10.91
CA ARG A 46 26.23 -13.48 -9.81
C ARG A 46 25.64 -12.71 -8.63
N ILE A 47 26.31 -11.64 -8.20
CA ILE A 47 25.81 -10.76 -7.14
C ILE A 47 24.44 -10.21 -7.53
N TRP A 48 24.31 -9.70 -8.75
CA TRP A 48 23.05 -9.17 -9.27
C TRP A 48 21.95 -10.22 -9.28
N SER A 49 22.22 -11.45 -9.73
CA SER A 49 21.20 -12.50 -9.77
C SER A 49 20.61 -12.85 -8.39
N ILE A 50 21.40 -12.72 -7.32
CA ILE A 50 20.91 -12.90 -5.94
C ILE A 50 20.06 -11.70 -5.52
N ILE A 51 20.51 -10.48 -5.81
CA ILE A 51 19.78 -9.25 -5.47
C ILE A 51 18.43 -9.19 -6.20
N SER A 52 18.42 -9.43 -7.51
CA SER A 52 17.19 -9.41 -8.31
C SER A 52 16.21 -10.48 -7.86
N LEU A 53 16.70 -11.68 -7.49
CA LEU A 53 15.86 -12.73 -6.94
C LEU A 53 15.21 -12.32 -5.61
N LEU A 54 15.97 -11.70 -4.70
CA LEU A 54 15.43 -11.17 -3.44
C LEU A 54 14.35 -10.11 -3.66
N ILE A 55 14.60 -9.16 -4.56
CA ILE A 55 13.65 -8.08 -4.88
C ILE A 55 12.37 -8.67 -5.49
N ASN A 56 12.50 -9.54 -6.47
CA ASN A 56 11.36 -10.22 -7.09
C ASN A 56 10.53 -11.01 -6.08
N TYR A 57 11.18 -11.70 -5.15
CA TYR A 57 10.47 -12.49 -4.16
C TYR A 57 9.66 -11.62 -3.19
N VAL A 58 10.24 -10.50 -2.73
CA VAL A 58 9.53 -9.52 -1.91
C VAL A 58 8.35 -8.91 -2.67
N ASP A 59 8.54 -8.52 -3.92
CA ASP A 59 7.48 -7.94 -4.76
C ASP A 59 6.35 -8.94 -5.03
N GLN A 60 6.67 -10.18 -5.40
CA GLN A 60 5.69 -11.26 -5.64
C GLN A 60 4.80 -11.54 -4.43
N LEU A 61 5.36 -11.44 -3.22
CA LEU A 61 4.62 -11.62 -1.98
C LEU A 61 3.91 -10.34 -1.50
N ASN A 62 3.99 -9.25 -2.27
CA ASN A 62 3.61 -7.90 -1.84
C ASN A 62 4.19 -7.60 -0.45
N LEU A 63 5.48 -7.82 -0.19
CA LEU A 63 6.15 -7.43 1.05
C LEU A 63 6.80 -6.04 0.88
N TYR A 64 7.02 -5.29 1.98
CA TYR A 64 7.60 -3.94 1.87
C TYR A 64 9.13 -3.93 1.80
N SER A 65 9.77 -4.91 2.43
CA SER A 65 11.24 -4.95 2.53
C SER A 65 11.76 -6.34 2.86
N PHE A 66 13.08 -6.48 2.86
CA PHE A 66 13.76 -7.71 3.26
C PHE A 66 13.59 -8.08 4.74
N VAL A 67 13.16 -7.16 5.63
CA VAL A 67 12.85 -7.49 7.04
C VAL A 67 11.72 -8.52 7.12
N SER A 68 10.78 -8.43 6.19
CA SER A 68 9.58 -9.26 6.17
C SER A 68 9.89 -10.71 5.78
N LEU A 69 11.10 -11.01 5.29
CA LEU A 69 11.56 -12.36 4.98
C LEU A 69 11.82 -13.18 6.25
N THR A 70 11.29 -14.39 6.25
CA THR A 70 11.40 -15.43 7.28
C THR A 70 12.46 -16.45 6.90
N VAL A 71 12.76 -17.36 7.82
CA VAL A 71 13.63 -18.52 7.59
C VAL A 71 13.22 -19.30 6.34
N TYR A 72 11.91 -19.54 6.17
CA TYR A 72 11.37 -20.31 5.06
C TYR A 72 11.51 -19.61 3.72
N ASP A 73 11.39 -18.27 3.71
CA ASP A 73 11.58 -17.50 2.48
C ASP A 73 13.00 -17.63 1.96
N TYR A 74 13.99 -17.58 2.85
CA TYR A 74 15.39 -17.80 2.48
C TYR A 74 15.66 -19.22 2.00
N GLN A 75 15.00 -20.23 2.57
CA GLN A 75 15.08 -21.61 2.08
C GLN A 75 14.50 -21.72 0.66
N GLU A 76 13.31 -21.16 0.43
CA GLU A 76 12.67 -21.14 -0.89
C GLU A 76 13.51 -20.36 -1.93
N LEU A 77 14.11 -19.24 -1.54
CA LEU A 77 15.04 -18.47 -2.37
C LEU A 77 16.25 -19.31 -2.81
N ILE A 78 16.81 -20.15 -1.92
CA ILE A 78 17.91 -21.06 -2.26
C ILE A 78 17.46 -22.08 -3.30
N TYR A 79 16.27 -22.66 -3.14
CA TYR A 79 15.71 -23.61 -4.11
C TYR A 79 15.47 -22.98 -5.47
N ARG A 80 14.89 -21.76 -5.52
CA ARG A 80 14.69 -21.02 -6.77
C ARG A 80 16.02 -20.68 -7.43
N TYR A 81 16.99 -20.21 -6.65
CA TYR A 81 18.32 -19.88 -7.15
C TYR A 81 19.01 -21.12 -7.75
N ALA A 82 18.90 -22.29 -7.11
CA ALA A 82 19.44 -23.55 -7.64
C ALA A 82 18.76 -24.00 -8.93
N ASN A 83 17.45 -23.81 -9.07
CA ASN A 83 16.71 -24.14 -10.29
C ASN A 83 17.10 -23.25 -11.47
N ASP A 84 17.34 -21.96 -11.22
CA ASP A 84 17.72 -20.99 -12.26
C ASP A 84 19.21 -21.06 -12.62
N ARG A 85 20.05 -21.57 -11.70
CA ARG A 85 21.51 -21.63 -11.85
C ARG A 85 22.02 -23.05 -11.85
N ALA A 86 22.27 -23.57 -13.06
CA ALA A 86 22.87 -24.89 -13.25
C ALA A 86 24.26 -25.05 -12.59
N ASP A 87 24.97 -23.96 -12.30
CA ASP A 87 26.27 -23.96 -11.62
C ASP A 87 26.19 -23.93 -10.09
N PHE A 88 24.98 -23.82 -9.52
CA PHE A 88 24.75 -23.75 -8.08
C PHE A 88 24.27 -25.10 -7.54
N MET A 89 25.04 -25.70 -6.63
CA MET A 89 24.65 -26.94 -5.97
C MET A 89 23.96 -26.64 -4.63
N LEU A 90 22.97 -27.45 -4.26
CA LEU A 90 22.34 -27.43 -2.92
C LEU A 90 23.26 -28.06 -1.86
N ALA A 91 24.52 -27.63 -1.84
CA ALA A 91 25.55 -28.04 -0.90
C ALA A 91 25.94 -26.88 0.01
N GLU A 92 26.38 -27.20 1.23
CA GLU A 92 26.75 -26.23 2.27
C GLU A 92 27.63 -25.09 1.74
N ALA A 93 28.68 -25.42 0.97
CA ALA A 93 29.64 -24.43 0.48
C ALA A 93 29.03 -23.39 -0.47
N ASP A 94 28.08 -23.78 -1.31
CA ASP A 94 27.44 -22.86 -2.27
C ASP A 94 26.33 -22.05 -1.60
N ILE A 95 25.56 -22.68 -0.70
CA ILE A 95 24.55 -22.00 0.11
C ILE A 95 25.19 -20.93 1.00
N ILE A 96 26.33 -21.22 1.64
CA ILE A 96 27.08 -20.22 2.42
C ILE A 96 27.52 -19.04 1.54
N LYS A 97 27.92 -19.26 0.28
CA LYS A 97 28.28 -18.17 -0.64
C LYS A 97 27.07 -17.31 -0.99
N PHE A 98 25.90 -17.92 -1.23
CA PHE A 98 24.64 -17.20 -1.46
C PHE A 98 24.34 -16.28 -0.27
N PHE A 99 24.36 -16.84 0.93
CA PHE A 99 24.14 -16.11 2.17
C PHE A 99 25.18 -15.03 2.44
N ALA A 100 26.45 -15.24 2.06
CA ALA A 100 27.50 -14.25 2.20
C ALA A 100 27.33 -13.08 1.22
N ALA A 101 26.86 -13.33 0.00
CA ALA A 101 26.56 -12.27 -0.96
C ALA A 101 25.37 -11.41 -0.50
N ALA A 102 24.30 -12.05 -0.01
CA ALA A 102 23.15 -11.36 0.57
C ALA A 102 23.54 -10.55 1.82
N ASP A 103 24.34 -11.12 2.72
CA ASP A 103 24.80 -10.46 3.95
C ASP A 103 25.63 -9.21 3.67
N LYS A 104 26.58 -9.27 2.72
CA LYS A 104 27.36 -8.10 2.30
C LYS A 104 26.50 -7.00 1.70
N PHE A 105 25.46 -7.38 0.96
CA PHE A 105 24.52 -6.42 0.40
C PHE A 105 23.67 -5.76 1.49
N TYR A 106 23.17 -6.54 2.46
CA TYR A 106 22.43 -5.99 3.60
C TYR A 106 23.29 -5.10 4.49
N GLU A 107 24.56 -5.46 4.71
CA GLU A 107 25.52 -4.60 5.42
C GLU A 107 25.74 -3.28 4.69
N TYR A 108 25.78 -3.30 3.35
CA TYR A 108 25.84 -2.09 2.54
C TYR A 108 24.59 -1.24 2.72
N LEU A 109 23.39 -1.81 2.55
CA LEU A 109 22.12 -1.11 2.70
C LEU A 109 21.98 -0.47 4.09
N GLN A 110 22.30 -1.20 5.16
CA GLN A 110 22.24 -0.69 6.53
C GLN A 110 23.15 0.53 6.72
N ARG A 111 24.35 0.52 6.11
CA ARG A 111 25.31 1.63 6.19
C ARG A 111 24.92 2.84 5.36
N THR A 112 24.42 2.64 4.14
CA THR A 112 24.19 3.74 3.19
C THR A 112 22.77 4.28 3.22
N CYS A 113 21.79 3.43 3.47
CA CYS A 113 20.37 3.78 3.39
C CYS A 113 19.71 3.95 4.76
N LYS A 114 20.44 3.67 5.87
CA LYS A 114 19.93 3.72 7.26
C LYS A 114 18.63 2.91 7.43
N THR A 115 18.55 1.78 6.76
CA THR A 115 17.41 0.88 6.79
C THR A 115 17.40 0.03 8.07
N ASP A 116 16.26 -0.63 8.31
CA ASP A 116 16.14 -1.66 9.34
C ASP A 116 17.18 -2.78 9.17
N ASP A 117 17.48 -3.52 10.25
CA ASP A 117 18.48 -4.58 10.21
C ASP A 117 17.94 -5.84 9.52
N TYR A 118 18.14 -5.90 8.19
CA TYR A 118 17.78 -7.05 7.36
C TYR A 118 18.53 -8.33 7.72
N ARG A 119 19.62 -8.27 8.49
CA ARG A 119 20.47 -9.43 8.78
C ARG A 119 19.88 -10.35 9.84
N GLN A 120 18.94 -9.89 10.65
CA GLN A 120 18.34 -10.76 11.69
C GLN A 120 17.64 -11.97 11.07
N GLY A 121 16.77 -11.76 10.07
CA GLY A 121 16.09 -12.84 9.36
C GLY A 121 17.07 -13.73 8.58
N LEU A 122 18.06 -13.11 7.93
CA LEU A 122 19.11 -13.82 7.21
C LEU A 122 19.93 -14.73 8.14
N GLN A 123 20.28 -14.26 9.33
CA GLN A 123 21.05 -15.03 10.29
C GLN A 123 20.23 -16.17 10.88
N ALA A 124 18.96 -15.94 11.23
CA ALA A 124 18.06 -17.01 11.66
C ALA A 124 17.92 -18.10 10.59
N ALA A 125 17.91 -17.72 9.30
CA ALA A 125 17.88 -18.67 8.19
C ALA A 125 19.19 -19.43 8.02
N LYS A 126 20.34 -18.79 8.26
CA LYS A 126 21.63 -19.51 8.30
C LYS A 126 21.67 -20.51 9.45
N ASP A 127 21.21 -20.10 10.63
CA ASP A 127 21.24 -20.92 11.84
C ASP A 127 20.30 -22.14 11.70
N SER A 128 19.17 -22.01 11.00
CA SER A 128 18.22 -23.11 10.78
C SER A 128 18.74 -24.23 9.87
N LEU A 129 19.84 -23.99 9.14
CA LEU A 129 20.50 -24.99 8.30
C LEU A 129 21.44 -25.92 9.09
N TYR A 130 21.51 -25.75 10.41
CA TYR A 130 22.36 -26.57 11.27
C TYR A 130 21.56 -27.17 12.42
N GLU A 131 21.52 -28.50 12.48
CA GLU A 131 20.96 -29.24 13.61
C GLU A 131 22.08 -30.07 14.27
N GLY A 132 22.33 -29.85 15.56
CA GLY A 132 23.42 -30.52 16.28
C GLY A 132 24.82 -30.27 15.71
N GLY A 133 25.01 -29.19 14.96
CA GLY A 133 26.27 -28.83 14.30
C GLY A 133 26.50 -29.48 12.93
N TYR A 134 25.54 -30.22 12.40
CA TYR A 134 25.59 -30.78 11.05
C TYR A 134 24.75 -29.95 10.09
N PHE A 135 25.30 -29.68 8.90
CA PHE A 135 24.55 -29.04 7.83
C PHE A 135 23.40 -29.93 7.37
N PHE A 136 22.21 -29.36 7.37
CA PHE A 136 20.98 -29.97 6.87
C PHE A 136 20.20 -28.88 6.14
N LEU A 137 19.96 -29.07 4.85
CA LEU A 137 19.00 -28.27 4.11
C LEU A 137 17.64 -28.95 4.25
N PRO A 138 16.65 -28.35 4.94
CA PRO A 138 15.31 -28.90 5.00
C PRO A 138 14.77 -29.05 3.59
N ASP A 139 14.12 -30.19 3.29
CA ASP A 139 13.45 -30.39 2.01
C ASP A 139 12.59 -29.17 1.69
N ARG A 140 12.57 -28.78 0.40
CA ARG A 140 11.69 -27.71 -0.07
C ARG A 140 10.29 -28.11 0.39
N ARG A 141 9.57 -27.18 1.05
CA ARG A 141 8.23 -27.45 1.54
C ARG A 141 7.42 -28.13 0.43
N ASP A 142 7.22 -29.43 0.58
CA ASP A 142 6.24 -30.15 -0.20
C ASP A 142 4.87 -29.72 0.31
N GLY A 143 3.85 -29.84 -0.54
CA GLY A 143 2.45 -29.55 -0.25
C GLY A 143 1.84 -30.44 0.84
N ASP A 144 2.56 -30.75 1.92
CA ASP A 144 2.09 -31.49 3.09
C ASP A 144 1.73 -30.56 4.27
N GLU A 145 2.16 -29.29 4.25
CA GLU A 145 1.64 -28.28 5.19
C GLU A 145 0.19 -27.94 4.84
N PHE A 146 -0.71 -27.92 5.84
CA PHE A 146 -2.16 -27.90 5.63
C PHE A 146 -2.70 -26.85 4.64
N TYR A 147 -2.11 -25.65 4.58
CA TYR A 147 -2.54 -24.60 3.67
C TYR A 147 -1.91 -24.74 2.28
N SER A 148 -0.59 -24.93 2.23
CA SER A 148 0.17 -25.15 1.00
C SER A 148 -0.27 -26.41 0.23
N SER A 149 -0.77 -27.42 0.95
CA SER A 149 -1.35 -28.62 0.34
C SER A 149 -2.58 -28.34 -0.49
N LEU A 150 -3.35 -27.31 -0.15
CA LEU A 150 -4.61 -26.98 -0.81
C LEU A 150 -4.38 -26.43 -2.22
N GLU A 151 -3.26 -25.73 -2.46
CA GLU A 151 -2.87 -25.23 -3.79
C GLU A 151 -2.59 -26.37 -4.79
N HIS A 152 -2.34 -27.59 -4.29
CA HIS A 152 -2.00 -28.76 -5.10
C HIS A 152 -3.13 -29.79 -5.19
N MET A 153 -4.28 -29.54 -4.57
CA MET A 153 -5.46 -30.42 -4.68
C MET A 153 -6.31 -30.02 -5.89
N GLU A 154 -6.68 -30.99 -6.74
CA GLU A 154 -7.67 -30.75 -7.81
C GLU A 154 -9.04 -30.38 -7.24
N GLU A 155 -9.43 -31.00 -6.12
CA GLU A 155 -10.64 -30.68 -5.35
C GLU A 155 -10.33 -30.70 -3.85
N VAL A 156 -10.72 -29.65 -3.12
CA VAL A 156 -10.56 -29.58 -1.67
C VAL A 156 -11.75 -30.25 -0.97
N PRO A 157 -11.54 -31.30 -0.15
CA PRO A 157 -12.63 -31.98 0.56
C PRO A 157 -13.42 -31.02 1.47
N ALA A 158 -14.73 -31.26 1.63
CA ALA A 158 -15.60 -30.41 2.44
C ALA A 158 -15.12 -30.27 3.91
N GLU A 159 -14.60 -31.34 4.51
CA GLU A 159 -14.02 -31.31 5.87
C GLU A 159 -12.77 -30.41 5.95
N THR A 160 -11.95 -30.43 4.89
CA THR A 160 -10.75 -29.58 4.75
C THR A 160 -11.15 -28.11 4.62
N MET A 161 -12.16 -27.80 3.81
CA MET A 161 -12.72 -26.45 3.68
C MET A 161 -13.31 -25.93 5.01
N GLN A 162 -14.01 -26.78 5.77
CA GLN A 162 -14.51 -26.40 7.09
C GLN A 162 -13.38 -26.08 8.07
N ARG A 163 -12.30 -26.86 8.04
CA ARG A 163 -11.11 -26.59 8.87
C ARG A 163 -10.44 -25.28 8.46
N LEU A 164 -10.33 -25.01 7.16
CA LEU A 164 -9.79 -23.77 6.63
C LEU A 164 -10.62 -22.55 7.06
N ASN A 165 -11.94 -22.62 6.90
CA ASN A 165 -12.86 -21.54 7.31
C ASN A 165 -12.76 -21.27 8.81
N LYS A 166 -12.70 -22.32 9.63
CA LYS A 166 -12.52 -22.18 11.08
C LYS A 166 -11.20 -21.48 11.43
N MET A 167 -10.11 -21.84 10.77
CA MET A 167 -8.81 -21.19 10.98
C MET A 167 -8.83 -19.73 10.55
N LEU A 168 -9.47 -19.41 9.43
CA LEU A 168 -9.66 -18.04 8.96
C LEU A 168 -10.49 -17.23 9.97
N ASP A 169 -11.61 -17.77 10.44
CA ASP A 169 -12.46 -17.12 11.43
C ASP A 169 -11.69 -16.83 12.72
N GLU A 170 -10.98 -17.81 13.28
CA GLU A 170 -10.17 -17.63 14.50
C GLU A 170 -9.06 -16.59 14.31
N LEU A 171 -8.44 -16.54 13.13
CA LEU A 171 -7.43 -15.55 12.78
C LEU A 171 -8.02 -14.14 12.67
N LEU A 172 -9.15 -13.98 11.98
CA LEU A 172 -9.86 -12.70 11.84
C LEU A 172 -10.34 -12.18 13.20
N HIS A 173 -10.81 -13.04 14.11
CA HIS A 173 -11.17 -12.64 15.47
C HIS A 173 -9.97 -12.11 16.26
N ARG A 174 -8.78 -12.73 16.13
CA ARG A 174 -7.56 -12.21 16.77
C ARG A 174 -7.12 -10.88 16.20
N ILE A 175 -7.27 -10.68 14.89
CA ILE A 175 -6.97 -9.39 14.23
C ILE A 175 -7.93 -8.30 14.74
N ASP A 176 -9.22 -8.61 14.85
CA ASP A 176 -10.23 -7.72 15.42
C ASP A 176 -9.86 -7.29 16.86
N ASP A 177 -9.52 -8.26 17.73
CA ASP A 177 -9.07 -7.97 19.10
C ASP A 177 -7.79 -7.13 19.15
N TYR A 178 -6.85 -7.35 18.22
CA TYR A 178 -5.62 -6.58 18.11
C TYR A 178 -5.90 -5.10 17.81
N TYR A 179 -6.80 -4.81 16.86
CA TYR A 179 -7.12 -3.43 16.47
C TYR A 179 -8.12 -2.72 17.40
N LYS A 180 -8.76 -3.44 18.32
CA LYS A 180 -9.55 -2.86 19.42
C LYS A 180 -8.71 -2.27 20.54
N GLN A 181 -7.38 -2.46 20.53
CA GLN A 181 -6.50 -1.91 21.55
C GLN A 181 -6.49 -0.36 21.53
N PRO A 182 -6.29 0.31 22.68
CA PRO A 182 -6.34 1.78 22.77
C PRO A 182 -5.38 2.51 21.82
N SER A 183 -4.25 1.88 21.45
CA SER A 183 -3.27 2.43 20.51
C SER A 183 -3.84 2.68 19.11
N PHE A 184 -4.82 1.88 18.68
CA PHE A 184 -5.43 1.95 17.34
C PHE A 184 -6.78 2.66 17.31
N ARG A 185 -7.28 3.14 18.48
CA ARG A 185 -8.58 3.81 18.56
C ARG A 185 -8.72 4.95 17.55
N ARG A 186 -7.67 5.76 17.40
CA ARG A 186 -7.66 6.89 16.48
C ARG A 186 -7.69 6.46 15.01
N ASP A 187 -7.05 5.34 14.68
CA ASP A 187 -7.11 4.71 13.37
C ASP A 187 -8.51 4.17 13.07
N MET A 188 -9.13 3.48 14.04
CA MET A 188 -10.49 2.97 13.91
C MET A 188 -11.52 4.09 13.71
N ASP A 189 -11.46 5.14 14.54
CA ASP A 189 -12.37 6.29 14.43
C ASP A 189 -12.24 6.97 13.06
N ARG A 190 -11.01 7.18 12.58
CA ARG A 190 -10.74 7.73 11.24
C ARG A 190 -11.25 6.81 10.13
N ALA A 191 -10.98 5.51 10.21
CA ALA A 191 -11.40 4.54 9.20
C ALA A 191 -12.92 4.45 9.07
N VAL A 192 -13.67 4.51 10.18
CA VAL A 192 -15.14 4.47 10.15
C VAL A 192 -15.69 5.67 9.39
N VAL A 193 -15.19 6.88 9.67
CA VAL A 193 -15.59 8.10 8.94
C VAL A 193 -15.21 8.01 7.47
N MET A 194 -14.02 7.50 7.17
CA MET A 194 -13.57 7.31 5.78
C MET A 194 -14.36 6.26 5.02
N TYR A 195 -14.88 5.22 5.68
CA TYR A 195 -15.67 4.17 5.03
C TYR A 195 -17.13 4.55 4.87
N ALA A 196 -17.72 5.17 5.89
CA ALA A 196 -19.13 5.56 5.86
C ALA A 196 -19.38 6.89 5.12
N GLY A 197 -18.36 7.73 5.00
CA GLY A 197 -18.47 9.08 4.48
C GLY A 197 -18.85 10.11 5.57
N PRO A 198 -18.87 11.40 5.21
CA PRO A 198 -18.91 12.49 6.18
C PRO A 198 -20.29 12.72 6.84
N GLU A 199 -21.34 12.06 6.34
CA GLU A 199 -22.70 12.11 6.91
C GLU A 199 -22.98 10.98 7.92
N TYR A 200 -21.94 10.24 8.36
CA TYR A 200 -22.10 9.15 9.33
C TYR A 200 -22.69 9.64 10.66
N ASP A 201 -23.84 9.07 11.03
CA ASP A 201 -24.63 9.45 12.21
C ASP A 201 -24.59 8.40 13.34
N GLY A 202 -23.70 7.40 13.24
CA GLY A 202 -23.58 6.33 14.24
C GLY A 202 -24.47 5.11 14.02
N GLN A 203 -25.25 5.05 12.93
CA GLN A 203 -25.96 3.84 12.45
C GLN A 203 -26.93 3.15 13.42
N GLU A 204 -27.21 3.72 14.58
CA GLU A 204 -28.13 3.14 15.57
C GLU A 204 -29.55 2.98 15.00
N SER A 205 -29.87 3.68 13.91
CA SER A 205 -31.14 3.66 13.20
C SER A 205 -31.27 2.53 12.14
N LEU A 206 -30.19 1.83 11.78
CA LEU A 206 -30.20 0.80 10.75
C LEU A 206 -30.74 -0.56 11.27
N PRO A 207 -31.45 -1.35 10.44
CA PRO A 207 -31.79 -2.74 10.76
C PRO A 207 -30.56 -3.59 11.08
N GLU A 208 -30.71 -4.61 11.94
CA GLU A 208 -29.58 -5.44 12.38
C GLU A 208 -28.80 -6.09 11.23
N GLU A 209 -29.50 -6.51 10.17
CA GLU A 209 -28.88 -7.16 9.01
C GLU A 209 -28.05 -6.19 8.18
N GLU A 210 -28.55 -4.98 7.95
CA GLU A 210 -27.81 -3.90 7.28
C GLU A 210 -26.59 -3.47 8.10
N ARG A 211 -26.75 -3.39 9.43
CA ARG A 211 -25.65 -3.11 10.35
C ARG A 211 -24.57 -4.19 10.29
N ARG A 212 -24.94 -5.48 10.23
CA ARG A 212 -23.97 -6.57 10.03
C ARG A 212 -23.24 -6.44 8.69
N ASN A 213 -23.97 -6.21 7.60
CA ASN A 213 -23.38 -6.04 6.26
C ASN A 213 -22.44 -4.83 6.17
N PHE A 214 -22.76 -3.75 6.89
CA PHE A 214 -21.88 -2.59 7.01
C PHE A 214 -20.55 -2.98 7.66
N TRP A 215 -20.58 -3.66 8.80
CA TRP A 215 -19.35 -4.05 9.52
C TRP A 215 -18.51 -5.06 8.75
N PHE A 216 -19.14 -5.98 8.00
CA PHE A 216 -18.40 -6.87 7.09
C PHE A 216 -17.63 -6.07 6.03
N GLY A 217 -18.29 -5.13 5.35
CA GLY A 217 -17.61 -4.29 4.35
C GLY A 217 -16.61 -3.29 4.95
N PHE A 218 -16.85 -2.85 6.19
CA PHE A 218 -15.91 -2.00 6.92
C PHE A 218 -14.62 -2.76 7.21
N TRP A 219 -14.69 -3.99 7.71
CA TRP A 219 -13.50 -4.78 8.01
C TRP A 219 -12.71 -5.13 6.75
N ASP A 220 -13.41 -5.40 5.65
CA ASP A 220 -12.79 -5.54 4.32
C ASP A 220 -12.04 -4.26 3.91
N PHE A 221 -12.68 -3.09 4.00
CA PHE A 221 -12.00 -1.82 3.74
C PHE A 221 -10.83 -1.59 4.71
N PHE A 222 -11.02 -1.78 6.01
CA PHE A 222 -10.03 -1.50 7.02
C PHE A 222 -8.79 -2.38 6.87
N LEU A 223 -8.95 -3.68 6.67
CA LEU A 223 -7.81 -4.59 6.63
C LEU A 223 -6.95 -4.43 5.38
N PHE A 224 -7.58 -4.14 4.23
CA PHE A 224 -6.91 -4.16 2.94
C PHE A 224 -6.63 -2.79 2.33
N ASP A 225 -7.48 -1.80 2.58
CA ASP A 225 -7.43 -0.50 1.88
C ASP A 225 -7.08 0.69 2.78
N TYR A 226 -7.35 0.60 4.09
CA TYR A 226 -7.01 1.68 5.02
C TYR A 226 -5.49 1.78 5.25
N HIS A 227 -5.00 2.99 5.50
CA HIS A 227 -3.59 3.23 5.84
C HIS A 227 -3.47 3.77 7.26
N LEU A 228 -2.71 3.06 8.10
CA LEU A 228 -2.46 3.44 9.49
C LEU A 228 -1.77 4.81 9.59
N ILE A 229 -2.24 5.65 10.51
CA ILE A 229 -1.76 7.03 10.70
C ILE A 229 -0.24 7.06 10.92
N GLY A 230 0.26 6.18 11.80
CA GLY A 230 1.67 6.20 12.23
C GLY A 230 2.66 5.64 11.21
N SER A 231 2.32 4.50 10.59
CA SER A 231 3.24 3.73 9.74
C SER A 231 3.00 3.93 8.24
N ASP A 232 1.80 4.36 7.85
CA ASP A 232 1.27 4.33 6.47
C ASP A 232 1.12 2.91 5.90
N ALA A 233 1.15 1.88 6.75
CA ALA A 233 0.96 0.49 6.33
C ALA A 233 -0.53 0.13 6.32
N ILE A 234 -0.92 -0.81 5.44
CA ILE A 234 -2.22 -1.45 5.51
C ILE A 234 -2.33 -2.32 6.78
N PRO A 235 -3.47 -2.31 7.52
CA PRO A 235 -3.61 -3.04 8.77
C PRO A 235 -3.32 -4.54 8.68
N LEU A 236 -3.74 -5.23 7.63
CA LEU A 236 -3.45 -6.67 7.51
C LEU A 236 -1.94 -6.94 7.51
N ARG A 237 -1.18 -6.09 6.81
CA ARG A 237 0.28 -6.22 6.74
C ARG A 237 0.93 -5.83 8.06
N HIS A 238 0.49 -4.72 8.66
CA HIS A 238 1.00 -4.30 9.96
C HIS A 238 0.83 -5.41 10.99
N TYR A 239 -0.34 -6.07 11.01
CA TYR A 239 -0.58 -7.21 11.89
C TYR A 239 0.38 -8.36 11.59
N TYR A 240 0.52 -8.75 10.31
CA TYR A 240 1.46 -9.81 9.91
C TYR A 240 2.89 -9.52 10.37
N GLU A 241 3.42 -8.32 10.13
CA GLU A 241 4.80 -7.97 10.47
C GLU A 241 5.08 -7.97 11.98
N HIS A 242 4.09 -7.59 12.80
CA HIS A 242 4.26 -7.49 14.25
C HIS A 242 3.93 -8.79 15.01
N GLU A 243 3.05 -9.63 14.46
CA GLU A 243 2.57 -10.83 15.12
C GLU A 243 3.06 -12.13 14.46
N ARG A 244 3.77 -12.09 13.32
CA ARG A 244 4.23 -13.31 12.58
C ARG A 244 4.90 -14.36 13.46
N ASP A 245 5.73 -13.94 14.42
CA ASP A 245 6.48 -14.88 15.27
C ASP A 245 5.58 -15.65 16.26
N ARG A 246 4.34 -15.18 16.44
CA ARG A 246 3.29 -15.81 17.27
C ARG A 246 2.26 -16.56 16.43
N LEU A 247 2.33 -16.47 15.10
CA LEU A 247 1.46 -17.17 14.18
C LEU A 247 2.04 -18.53 13.84
N SER A 248 1.17 -19.53 13.75
CA SER A 248 1.52 -20.80 13.14
C SER A 248 1.86 -20.61 11.66
N THR A 249 2.62 -21.54 11.09
CA THR A 249 2.98 -21.51 9.67
C THR A 249 1.77 -21.33 8.75
N SER A 250 0.71 -22.12 8.96
CA SER A 250 -0.50 -22.02 8.13
C SER A 250 -1.21 -20.68 8.26
N GLU A 251 -1.17 -20.03 9.42
CA GLU A 251 -1.72 -18.67 9.59
C GLU A 251 -0.87 -17.64 8.86
N GLN A 252 0.46 -17.80 8.86
CA GLN A 252 1.34 -16.95 8.08
C GLN A 252 1.07 -17.09 6.57
N ASP A 253 0.88 -18.32 6.09
CA ASP A 253 0.57 -18.60 4.69
C ASP A 253 -0.80 -18.02 4.29
N ILE A 254 -1.82 -18.17 5.15
CA ILE A 254 -3.13 -17.53 5.00
C ILE A 254 -2.96 -16.01 4.86
N LEU A 255 -2.30 -15.34 5.81
CA LEU A 255 -2.15 -13.88 5.75
C LEU A 255 -1.37 -13.42 4.51
N ARG A 256 -0.38 -14.19 4.08
CA ARG A 256 0.37 -13.90 2.85
C ARG A 256 -0.51 -14.01 1.62
N ASP A 257 -1.36 -15.03 1.54
CA ASP A 257 -2.33 -15.17 0.44
C ASP A 257 -3.32 -14.00 0.44
N LEU A 258 -3.86 -13.64 1.60
CA LEU A 258 -4.73 -12.48 1.74
C LEU A 258 -4.02 -11.18 1.30
N LEU A 259 -2.76 -10.97 1.66
CA LEU A 259 -1.95 -9.81 1.24
C LEU A 259 -1.69 -9.74 -0.27
N ARG A 260 -1.89 -10.83 -1.02
CA ARG A 260 -1.84 -10.83 -2.49
C ARG A 260 -3.13 -10.32 -3.12
N SER A 261 -4.22 -10.25 -2.36
CA SER A 261 -5.50 -9.76 -2.85
C SER A 261 -5.43 -8.29 -3.23
N ARG A 262 -6.04 -7.93 -4.37
CA ARG A 262 -6.07 -6.55 -4.86
C ARG A 262 -7.51 -6.07 -4.99
N PHE A 263 -7.75 -4.83 -4.56
CA PHE A 263 -9.03 -4.17 -4.77
C PHE A 263 -9.31 -4.07 -6.27
N THR A 264 -10.36 -4.76 -6.72
CA THR A 264 -10.69 -4.92 -8.13
C THR A 264 -12.13 -4.55 -8.37
N VAL A 265 -12.37 -3.78 -9.43
CA VAL A 265 -13.71 -3.50 -9.96
C VAL A 265 -13.86 -4.31 -11.23
N PHE A 266 -14.93 -5.08 -11.36
CA PHE A 266 -15.08 -6.05 -12.43
C PHE A 266 -16.54 -6.27 -12.83
N ARG A 267 -16.71 -7.03 -13.89
CA ARG A 267 -17.99 -7.45 -14.44
C ARG A 267 -18.00 -8.93 -14.68
N ILE A 268 -19.18 -9.53 -14.59
CA ILE A 268 -19.42 -10.91 -15.01
C ILE A 268 -19.68 -10.92 -16.52
N GLU A 269 -18.90 -11.71 -17.26
CA GLU A 269 -19.06 -11.92 -18.70
C GLU A 269 -19.83 -13.23 -18.98
N ALA A 270 -19.57 -14.29 -18.22
CA ALA A 270 -20.26 -15.56 -18.35
C ALA A 270 -20.35 -16.30 -17.00
N VAL A 271 -21.39 -17.12 -16.85
CA VAL A 271 -21.59 -18.00 -15.69
C VAL A 271 -21.53 -19.44 -16.20
N ALA A 272 -20.57 -20.21 -15.71
CA ALA A 272 -20.45 -21.64 -15.93
C ALA A 272 -21.01 -22.42 -14.71
N GLU A 273 -20.95 -23.76 -14.75
CA GLU A 273 -21.45 -24.60 -13.65
C GLU A 273 -20.62 -24.40 -12.37
N ASP A 274 -19.28 -24.36 -12.50
CA ASP A 274 -18.37 -24.33 -11.34
C ASP A 274 -17.68 -22.97 -11.13
N PHE A 275 -17.74 -22.07 -12.11
CA PHE A 275 -17.07 -20.77 -12.05
C PHE A 275 -17.82 -19.66 -12.79
N VAL A 276 -17.41 -18.43 -12.53
CA VAL A 276 -17.88 -17.22 -13.18
C VAL A 276 -16.70 -16.54 -13.85
N SER A 277 -16.82 -16.34 -15.16
CA SER A 277 -15.84 -15.60 -15.94
C SER A 277 -16.09 -14.11 -15.75
N CYS A 278 -15.07 -13.43 -15.24
CA CYS A 278 -15.05 -12.03 -14.91
C CYS A 278 -14.08 -11.27 -15.79
N ARG A 279 -14.35 -9.98 -15.97
CA ARG A 279 -13.46 -9.05 -16.66
C ARG A 279 -13.21 -7.82 -15.81
N ASN A 280 -11.94 -7.51 -15.58
CA ASN A 280 -11.52 -6.30 -14.88
C ASN A 280 -12.06 -5.08 -15.63
N PHE A 281 -12.76 -4.22 -14.89
CA PHE A 281 -13.51 -3.12 -15.46
C PHE A 281 -12.62 -2.01 -16.01
N PHE A 282 -11.35 -1.93 -15.58
CA PHE A 282 -10.39 -0.91 -15.97
C PHE A 282 -9.33 -1.43 -16.94
N THR A 283 -8.69 -2.55 -16.62
CA THR A 283 -7.61 -3.15 -17.42
C THR A 283 -8.14 -4.00 -18.57
N GLY A 284 -9.35 -4.55 -18.43
CA GLY A 284 -9.95 -5.45 -19.42
C GLY A 284 -9.39 -6.87 -19.37
N GLU A 285 -8.54 -7.19 -18.40
CA GLU A 285 -8.04 -8.54 -18.11
C GLU A 285 -9.19 -9.47 -17.68
N ASN A 286 -9.15 -10.72 -18.14
CA ASN A 286 -10.14 -11.72 -17.76
C ASN A 286 -9.60 -12.60 -16.63
N PHE A 287 -10.47 -12.98 -15.71
CA PHE A 287 -10.16 -13.88 -14.60
C PHE A 287 -11.40 -14.67 -14.19
N GLU A 288 -11.23 -15.72 -13.40
CA GLU A 288 -12.33 -16.58 -12.96
C GLU A 288 -12.50 -16.48 -11.45
N LEU A 289 -13.75 -16.52 -10.99
CA LEU A 289 -14.13 -16.62 -9.58
C LEU A 289 -15.05 -17.83 -9.41
N PRO A 290 -15.08 -18.50 -8.26
CA PRO A 290 -16.12 -19.49 -8.01
C PRO A 290 -17.48 -18.82 -8.00
N VAL A 291 -18.52 -19.60 -8.28
CA VAL A 291 -19.90 -19.11 -8.36
C VAL A 291 -20.30 -18.50 -7.01
N PRO A 292 -20.58 -17.18 -6.94
CA PRO A 292 -21.06 -16.58 -5.70
C PRO A 292 -22.39 -17.21 -5.29
N GLU A 293 -22.65 -17.38 -4.00
CA GLU A 293 -23.96 -17.81 -3.47
C GLU A 293 -25.10 -16.80 -3.79
N LEU A 294 -24.77 -15.67 -4.41
CA LEU A 294 -25.74 -14.68 -4.90
C LEU A 294 -26.63 -15.32 -5.97
N ALA A 295 -27.95 -15.23 -5.77
CA ALA A 295 -28.91 -15.52 -6.82
C ALA A 295 -28.67 -14.58 -8.02
N LEU A 296 -27.90 -15.04 -9.00
CA LEU A 296 -27.48 -14.25 -10.15
C LEU A 296 -28.70 -13.94 -11.04
N GLY A 297 -29.26 -12.74 -10.85
CA GLY A 297 -30.21 -12.12 -11.76
C GLY A 297 -29.55 -11.63 -13.06
N ASN A 298 -30.00 -10.49 -13.59
CA ASN A 298 -29.46 -9.93 -14.84
C ASN A 298 -28.07 -9.26 -14.64
N TYR A 299 -27.02 -10.07 -14.52
CA TYR A 299 -25.63 -9.64 -14.30
C TYR A 299 -25.07 -8.70 -15.39
N ASN A 300 -25.70 -8.65 -16.56
CA ASN A 300 -25.34 -7.73 -17.65
C ASN A 300 -25.37 -6.24 -17.23
N ASN A 301 -26.18 -5.91 -16.23
CA ASN A 301 -26.36 -4.56 -15.68
C ASN A 301 -25.79 -4.41 -14.26
N CYS A 302 -24.81 -5.23 -13.90
CA CYS A 302 -24.12 -5.12 -12.63
C CYS A 302 -22.65 -4.72 -12.81
N ILE A 303 -22.12 -4.01 -11.83
CA ILE A 303 -20.70 -3.82 -11.61
C ILE A 303 -20.39 -4.32 -10.20
N LEU A 304 -19.32 -5.08 -10.06
CA LEU A 304 -18.91 -5.68 -8.80
C LEU A 304 -17.56 -5.10 -8.39
N TYR A 305 -17.33 -5.01 -7.08
CA TYR A 305 -16.02 -4.69 -6.56
C TYR A 305 -15.74 -5.41 -5.25
N GLY A 306 -14.47 -5.69 -5.00
CA GLY A 306 -13.96 -6.39 -3.81
C GLY A 306 -12.50 -6.76 -3.98
N HIS A 307 -11.91 -7.42 -2.99
CA HIS A 307 -10.53 -7.89 -3.05
C HIS A 307 -10.45 -9.28 -3.67
N ILE A 308 -9.63 -9.42 -4.71
CA ILE A 308 -9.50 -10.65 -5.49
C ILE A 308 -8.04 -11.06 -5.56
N HIS A 309 -7.79 -12.36 -5.36
CA HIS A 309 -6.53 -13.00 -5.66
C HIS A 309 -6.76 -14.09 -6.73
N SER A 310 -6.19 -13.88 -7.92
CA SER A 310 -6.40 -14.72 -9.11
C SER A 310 -5.95 -16.19 -8.99
N HIS A 311 -5.12 -16.52 -8.00
CA HIS A 311 -4.52 -17.85 -7.81
C HIS A 311 -4.59 -18.33 -6.34
N GLY A 312 -5.43 -17.70 -5.52
CA GLY A 312 -5.52 -18.00 -4.08
C GLY A 312 -6.52 -19.09 -3.78
N VAL A 313 -6.22 -19.89 -2.75
CA VAL A 313 -7.17 -20.85 -2.17
C VAL A 313 -8.28 -20.12 -1.40
N MET A 314 -7.99 -18.90 -0.91
CA MET A 314 -8.96 -18.09 -0.18
C MET A 314 -9.52 -16.95 -1.04
N LEU A 315 -10.85 -16.94 -1.16
CA LEU A 315 -11.58 -15.74 -1.54
C LEU A 315 -12.09 -15.06 -0.28
N LEU A 316 -11.80 -13.77 -0.16
CA LEU A 316 -12.49 -12.96 0.83
C LEU A 316 -13.91 -12.72 0.36
N ASN A 317 -14.85 -13.15 1.17
CA ASN A 317 -16.27 -13.28 0.85
C ASN A 317 -17.03 -11.95 0.65
N TYR A 318 -16.38 -10.78 0.69
CA TYR A 318 -17.06 -9.49 0.57
C TYR A 318 -16.95 -8.87 -0.83
N ILE A 319 -17.84 -9.33 -1.73
CA ILE A 319 -18.04 -8.70 -3.04
C ILE A 319 -19.28 -7.81 -2.97
N THR A 320 -19.10 -6.50 -3.18
CA THR A 320 -20.24 -5.60 -3.32
C THR A 320 -20.76 -5.62 -4.75
N THR A 321 -22.07 -5.78 -4.90
CA THR A 321 -22.75 -5.73 -6.21
C THR A 321 -23.54 -4.43 -6.33
N LEU A 322 -23.29 -3.67 -7.40
CA LEU A 322 -24.04 -2.46 -7.74
C LEU A 322 -24.78 -2.65 -9.06
N THR A 323 -26.07 -2.32 -9.05
CA THR A 323 -26.87 -2.28 -10.28
C THR A 323 -26.57 -0.98 -11.03
N ALA A 324 -26.04 -1.09 -12.25
CA ALA A 324 -25.69 0.04 -13.09
C ALA A 324 -25.90 -0.27 -14.56
N SER A 325 -26.64 0.59 -15.28
CA SER A 325 -26.77 0.50 -16.73
C SER A 325 -25.41 0.68 -17.43
N ARG A 326 -25.25 0.16 -18.66
CA ARG A 326 -24.01 0.32 -19.45
C ARG A 326 -23.54 1.79 -19.57
N LYS A 327 -24.48 2.74 -19.70
CA LYS A 327 -24.17 4.19 -19.72
C LYS A 327 -23.63 4.69 -18.39
N LEU A 328 -24.25 4.26 -17.27
CA LEU A 328 -23.80 4.62 -15.94
C LEU A 328 -22.44 4.01 -15.61
N GLN A 329 -22.21 2.76 -16.02
CA GLN A 329 -20.90 2.11 -15.89
C GLN A 329 -19.81 2.91 -16.63
N GLN A 330 -20.05 3.31 -17.89
CA GLN A 330 -19.10 4.15 -18.61
C GLN A 330 -18.81 5.46 -17.88
N ARG A 331 -19.84 6.12 -17.34
CA ARG A 331 -19.67 7.32 -16.51
C ARG A 331 -18.83 7.05 -15.26
N MET A 332 -19.10 5.95 -14.55
CA MET A 332 -18.31 5.56 -13.38
C MET A 332 -16.84 5.38 -13.75
N ARG A 333 -16.56 4.70 -14.85
CA ARG A 333 -15.21 4.54 -15.40
C ARG A 333 -14.56 5.90 -15.67
N ASP A 334 -15.25 6.78 -16.39
CA ASP A 334 -14.72 8.08 -16.79
C ASP A 334 -14.43 8.98 -15.58
N VAL A 335 -15.29 8.95 -14.55
CA VAL A 335 -15.08 9.71 -13.30
C VAL A 335 -13.87 9.17 -12.53
N ILE A 336 -13.74 7.85 -12.38
CA ILE A 336 -12.61 7.24 -11.67
C ILE A 336 -11.29 7.48 -12.40
N LEU A 337 -11.29 7.41 -13.74
CA LEU A 337 -10.09 7.74 -14.52
C LEU A 337 -9.71 9.23 -14.39
N ARG A 338 -10.68 10.14 -14.26
CA ARG A 338 -10.38 11.55 -13.95
C ARG A 338 -9.82 11.72 -12.53
N GLN A 339 -10.30 10.96 -11.55
CA GLN A 339 -9.73 10.96 -10.19
C GLN A 339 -8.28 10.47 -10.20
N TYR A 340 -7.99 9.43 -10.99
CA TYR A 340 -6.63 8.97 -11.23
C TYR A 340 -5.74 10.07 -11.85
N GLU A 341 -6.22 10.79 -12.86
CA GLU A 341 -5.46 11.93 -13.41
C GLU A 341 -5.21 13.03 -12.38
N LEU A 342 -6.12 13.26 -11.42
CA LEU A 342 -5.89 14.18 -10.31
C LEU A 342 -4.83 13.65 -9.34
N PHE A 343 -4.83 12.36 -9.05
CA PHE A 343 -3.80 11.72 -8.21
C PHE A 343 -2.40 11.86 -8.81
N LYS A 344 -2.27 11.85 -10.13
CA LYS A 344 -0.99 12.07 -10.82
C LYS A 344 -0.37 13.46 -10.60
N PHE A 345 -1.12 14.44 -10.09
CA PHE A 345 -0.54 15.72 -9.67
C PHE A 345 0.40 15.55 -8.47
N GLN A 346 0.14 14.55 -7.63
CA GLN A 346 0.99 14.20 -6.48
C GLN A 346 2.07 13.19 -6.88
N SER A 347 1.77 12.32 -7.84
CA SER A 347 2.66 11.23 -8.26
C SER A 347 2.61 11.08 -9.78
N PRO A 348 3.39 11.87 -10.55
CA PRO A 348 3.29 11.90 -12.02
C PRO A 348 3.55 10.57 -12.72
N GLN A 349 4.37 9.71 -12.10
CA GLN A 349 4.73 8.38 -12.59
C GLN A 349 3.82 7.25 -12.06
N ALA A 350 2.83 7.57 -11.24
CA ALA A 350 1.92 6.56 -10.70
C ALA A 350 1.11 5.89 -11.81
N GLU A 351 0.94 4.58 -11.67
CA GLU A 351 0.04 3.78 -12.49
C GLU A 351 -1.35 3.69 -11.85
N LEU A 352 -2.33 3.17 -12.59
CA LEU A 352 -3.68 2.99 -12.09
C LEU A 352 -3.74 2.07 -10.86
N LYS A 353 -2.86 1.06 -10.79
CA LYS A 353 -2.77 0.15 -9.64
C LYS A 353 -2.38 0.90 -8.35
N ASP A 354 -1.51 1.91 -8.46
CA ASP A 354 -1.05 2.71 -7.31
C ASP A 354 -2.19 3.60 -6.80
N PHE A 355 -3.01 4.14 -7.71
CA PHE A 355 -4.21 4.87 -7.35
C PHE A 355 -5.24 3.97 -6.64
N PHE A 356 -5.44 2.75 -7.13
CA PHE A 356 -6.36 1.80 -6.49
C PHE A 356 -5.83 1.37 -5.11
N ALA A 357 -4.53 1.16 -4.97
CA ALA A 357 -3.91 0.82 -3.69
C ALA A 357 -4.04 1.98 -2.68
N ARG A 358 -3.80 3.23 -3.10
CA ARG A 358 -3.83 4.40 -2.20
C ARG A 358 -5.23 4.96 -1.93
N HIS A 359 -6.13 4.88 -2.91
CA HIS A 359 -7.41 5.59 -2.89
C HIS A 359 -8.61 4.67 -3.18
N ALA A 360 -8.54 3.38 -2.82
CA ALA A 360 -9.67 2.45 -2.92
C ALA A 360 -10.94 3.00 -2.24
N GLY A 361 -10.82 3.68 -1.10
CA GLY A 361 -11.95 4.35 -0.45
C GLY A 361 -12.67 5.35 -1.38
N VAL A 362 -11.91 6.19 -2.09
CA VAL A 362 -12.47 7.15 -3.07
C VAL A 362 -13.22 6.42 -4.18
N VAL A 363 -12.67 5.31 -4.67
CA VAL A 363 -13.31 4.48 -5.70
C VAL A 363 -14.62 3.88 -5.18
N ARG A 364 -14.62 3.28 -3.97
CA ARG A 364 -15.82 2.74 -3.31
C ARG A 364 -16.92 3.80 -3.20
N HIS A 365 -16.60 4.97 -2.64
CA HIS A 365 -17.54 6.08 -2.51
C HIS A 365 -18.08 6.56 -3.85
N THR A 366 -17.21 6.71 -4.85
CA THR A 366 -17.60 7.17 -6.19
C THR A 366 -18.60 6.21 -6.83
N LEU A 367 -18.35 4.91 -6.75
CA LEU A 367 -19.24 3.88 -7.27
C LEU A 367 -20.58 3.89 -6.54
N GLN A 368 -20.58 3.96 -5.21
CA GLN A 368 -21.80 4.00 -4.40
C GLN A 368 -22.63 5.27 -4.65
N ILE A 369 -22.00 6.44 -4.65
CA ILE A 369 -22.65 7.74 -4.91
C ILE A 369 -23.28 7.73 -6.31
N LEU A 370 -22.57 7.28 -7.33
CA LEU A 370 -23.10 7.26 -8.70
C LEU A 370 -24.17 6.19 -8.90
N ALA A 371 -24.14 5.08 -8.14
CA ALA A 371 -25.20 4.08 -8.16
C ALA A 371 -26.51 4.66 -7.58
N SER A 372 -26.43 5.40 -6.47
CA SER A 372 -27.59 6.04 -5.84
C SER A 372 -28.05 7.33 -6.55
N TYR A 373 -27.10 8.11 -7.06
CA TYR A 373 -27.32 9.44 -7.63
C TYR A 373 -26.65 9.58 -9.00
N ALA A 374 -27.18 8.85 -9.98
CA ALA A 374 -26.60 8.70 -11.32
C ALA A 374 -26.32 9.99 -12.10
N GLN A 375 -26.89 11.15 -11.71
CA GLN A 375 -26.68 12.44 -12.35
C GLN A 375 -25.67 13.35 -11.62
N LEU A 376 -25.32 13.07 -10.36
CA LEU A 376 -24.50 13.95 -9.51
C LEU A 376 -23.09 14.15 -10.05
N ASN A 377 -22.69 15.41 -10.29
CA ASN A 377 -21.32 15.70 -10.69
C ASN A 377 -20.39 15.67 -9.47
N VAL A 378 -19.79 14.50 -9.22
CA VAL A 378 -18.83 14.24 -8.13
C VAL A 378 -17.46 14.90 -8.34
N LEU A 379 -17.16 15.40 -9.54
CA LEU A 379 -15.94 16.15 -9.84
C LEU A 379 -16.31 17.51 -10.42
N LYS A 380 -16.47 18.53 -9.58
CA LYS A 380 -16.58 19.90 -10.11
C LYS A 380 -15.28 20.27 -10.82
N SER A 381 -15.40 20.76 -12.06
CA SER A 381 -14.24 21.22 -12.83
C SER A 381 -13.57 22.37 -12.09
N ARG A 382 -12.39 22.10 -11.54
CA ARG A 382 -11.58 23.10 -10.86
C ARG A 382 -10.55 23.62 -11.85
N HIS A 383 -10.30 24.91 -11.81
CA HIS A 383 -9.06 25.43 -12.35
C HIS A 383 -7.95 24.83 -11.49
N VAL A 384 -7.12 23.96 -12.07
CA VAL A 384 -6.05 23.27 -11.36
C VAL A 384 -4.73 23.69 -11.98
N MET A 385 -3.87 24.28 -11.16
CA MET A 385 -2.49 24.60 -11.54
C MET A 385 -1.67 23.32 -11.70
N GLN A 386 -0.78 23.31 -12.68
CA GLN A 386 0.13 22.18 -12.89
C GLN A 386 1.02 21.97 -11.65
N PRO A 387 1.38 20.71 -11.35
CA PRO A 387 2.26 20.41 -10.23
C PRO A 387 3.64 21.04 -10.47
N LEU A 388 4.26 21.51 -9.39
CA LEU A 388 5.61 22.07 -9.43
C LEU A 388 6.63 20.93 -9.36
N PRO A 389 7.73 21.02 -10.14
CA PRO A 389 8.81 20.05 -10.03
C PRO A 389 9.41 20.09 -8.64
N ASP A 390 9.93 18.97 -8.17
CA ASP A 390 10.61 18.91 -6.88
C ASP A 390 11.85 19.80 -6.89
N ASN A 391 12.09 20.46 -5.76
CA ASN A 391 13.20 21.37 -5.57
C ASN A 391 14.08 20.88 -4.39
N PRO A 392 15.09 20.03 -4.68
CA PRO A 392 15.98 19.48 -3.66
C PRO A 392 16.75 20.56 -2.89
N GLU A 393 17.11 21.68 -3.55
CA GLU A 393 17.87 22.77 -2.92
C GLU A 393 17.07 23.42 -1.78
N VAL A 394 15.76 23.61 -1.97
CA VAL A 394 14.86 24.11 -0.93
C VAL A 394 14.70 23.07 0.18
N ALA A 395 14.53 21.79 -0.16
CA ALA A 395 14.42 20.73 0.84
C ALA A 395 15.67 20.65 1.75
N ASP A 396 16.86 20.84 1.18
CA ASP A 396 18.12 20.84 1.92
C ASP A 396 18.30 22.13 2.75
N SER A 397 17.99 23.30 2.18
CA SER A 397 18.16 24.59 2.84
C SER A 397 17.25 24.74 4.07
N PHE A 398 16.03 24.18 4.01
CA PHE A 398 15.02 24.27 5.07
C PHE A 398 14.86 22.98 5.88
N LYS A 399 15.88 22.12 5.90
CA LYS A 399 15.81 20.81 6.56
C LYS A 399 15.37 20.90 8.03
N ALA A 400 15.87 21.88 8.78
CA ALA A 400 15.53 22.06 10.19
C ALA A 400 14.05 22.43 10.39
N ASP A 401 13.50 23.28 9.53
CA ASP A 401 12.09 23.67 9.53
C ASP A 401 11.20 22.52 9.11
N ILE A 402 11.59 21.76 8.08
CA ILE A 402 10.89 20.55 7.64
C ILE A 402 10.85 19.51 8.78
N ASP A 403 11.95 19.31 9.49
CA ASP A 403 12.01 18.39 10.63
C ASP A 403 11.10 18.86 11.78
N LEU A 404 11.02 20.17 12.04
CA LEU A 404 10.08 20.75 13.00
C LEU A 404 8.62 20.53 12.56
N LEU A 405 8.31 20.84 11.31
CA LEU A 405 6.99 20.68 10.71
C LEU A 405 6.50 19.23 10.81
N ARG A 406 7.37 18.27 10.48
CA ARG A 406 7.09 16.83 10.63
C ARG A 406 6.76 16.45 12.07
N ARG A 407 7.52 16.94 13.06
CA ARG A 407 7.27 16.66 14.48
C ARG A 407 5.94 17.24 14.96
N VAL A 408 5.67 18.50 14.61
CA VAL A 408 4.42 19.19 15.00
C VAL A 408 3.22 18.51 14.36
N ALA A 409 3.25 18.26 13.05
CA ALA A 409 2.18 17.58 12.32
C ALA A 409 1.88 16.18 12.89
N LYS A 410 2.92 15.41 13.23
CA LYS A 410 2.77 14.11 13.89
C LYS A 410 2.10 14.23 15.26
N HIS A 411 2.44 15.26 16.05
CA HIS A 411 1.85 15.48 17.38
C HIS A 411 0.36 15.89 17.29
N VAL A 412 0.02 16.73 16.32
CA VAL A 412 -1.38 17.09 16.00
C VAL A 412 -2.14 15.88 15.47
N GLY A 413 -1.44 14.93 14.86
CA GLY A 413 -1.96 13.62 14.46
C GLY A 413 -2.23 13.48 12.98
N PHE A 414 -1.52 14.23 12.14
CA PHE A 414 -1.48 13.96 10.71
C PHE A 414 -0.82 12.60 10.50
N SER A 415 -1.38 11.84 9.57
CA SER A 415 -0.80 10.59 9.10
C SER A 415 0.54 10.84 8.39
N LYS A 416 1.36 9.80 8.33
CA LYS A 416 2.66 9.85 7.65
C LYS A 416 2.54 10.29 6.18
N PHE A 417 1.47 9.89 5.47
CA PHE A 417 1.19 10.36 4.12
C PHE A 417 0.87 11.85 4.07
N GLU A 418 -0.01 12.34 4.96
CA GLU A 418 -0.37 13.76 5.05
C GLU A 418 0.84 14.65 5.37
N ILE A 419 1.75 14.15 6.21
CA ILE A 419 3.01 14.84 6.52
C ILE A 419 3.86 15.00 5.25
N ASN A 420 3.93 14.00 4.37
CA ASN A 420 4.67 14.11 3.11
C ASN A 420 4.02 15.15 2.18
N LEU A 421 2.70 15.19 2.08
CA LEU A 421 1.97 16.21 1.32
C LEU A 421 2.15 17.62 1.90
N LEU A 422 2.15 17.74 3.22
CA LEU A 422 2.42 19.00 3.91
C LEU A 422 3.85 19.50 3.65
N VAL A 423 4.84 18.60 3.64
CA VAL A 423 6.22 18.96 3.29
C VAL A 423 6.31 19.41 1.84
N LYS A 424 5.63 18.73 0.90
CA LYS A 424 5.53 19.17 -0.49
C LYS A 424 4.88 20.55 -0.62
N PHE A 425 3.79 20.79 0.11
CA PHE A 425 3.12 22.09 0.19
C PHE A 425 4.06 23.20 0.70
N PHE A 426 4.83 22.90 1.75
CA PHE A 426 5.87 23.79 2.27
C PHE A 426 6.93 24.09 1.21
N THR A 427 7.54 23.08 0.59
CA THR A 427 8.64 23.27 -0.37
C THR A 427 8.19 24.02 -1.61
N ASP A 428 6.96 23.76 -2.07
CA ASP A 428 6.36 24.44 -3.21
C ASP A 428 6.14 25.93 -2.89
N TYR A 429 5.64 26.24 -1.69
CA TYR A 429 5.48 27.63 -1.25
C TYR A 429 6.83 28.36 -1.19
N MET A 430 7.83 27.76 -0.55
CA MET A 430 9.16 28.37 -0.41
C MET A 430 9.83 28.59 -1.77
N THR A 431 9.62 27.68 -2.71
CA THR A 431 10.11 27.80 -4.09
C THR A 431 9.46 28.97 -4.83
N VAL A 432 8.13 29.07 -4.82
CA VAL A 432 7.40 30.10 -5.58
C VAL A 432 7.54 31.48 -4.93
N ALA A 433 7.51 31.54 -3.59
CA ALA A 433 7.68 32.79 -2.84
C ALA A 433 9.14 33.27 -2.82
N ALA A 434 10.10 32.43 -3.22
CA ALA A 434 11.54 32.70 -3.22
C ALA A 434 12.05 33.23 -1.87
N LEU A 435 11.61 32.61 -0.78
CA LEU A 435 11.99 32.99 0.58
C LEU A 435 13.28 32.29 1.01
N ASP A 436 14.13 33.00 1.75
CA ASP A 436 15.41 32.54 2.27
C ASP A 436 15.35 32.12 3.75
N LYS A 437 14.24 32.41 4.43
CA LYS A 437 14.00 32.09 5.85
C LYS A 437 12.51 31.90 6.15
N THR A 438 12.25 31.22 7.25
CA THR A 438 10.93 30.97 7.84
C THR A 438 10.79 31.72 9.18
N ASP A 439 9.55 31.87 9.64
CA ASP A 439 9.23 32.28 11.01
C ASP A 439 8.07 31.42 11.55
N ASP A 440 7.81 31.51 12.86
CA ASP A 440 6.77 30.72 13.53
C ASP A 440 5.37 31.00 12.97
N ILE A 441 5.12 32.23 12.51
CA ILE A 441 3.86 32.64 11.90
C ILE A 441 3.64 31.89 10.58
N LEU A 442 4.67 31.83 9.73
CA LEU A 442 4.61 31.15 8.44
C LEU A 442 4.44 29.64 8.59
N ILE A 443 5.20 29.01 9.50
CA ILE A 443 5.07 27.57 9.77
C ILE A 443 3.65 27.24 10.27
N THR A 444 3.12 28.04 11.20
CA THR A 444 1.75 27.90 11.70
C THR A 444 0.73 28.09 10.57
N ALA A 445 0.91 29.12 9.74
CA ALA A 445 0.03 29.39 8.61
C ALA A 445 0.04 28.25 7.58
N LEU A 446 1.19 27.64 7.30
CA LEU A 446 1.28 26.49 6.38
C LEU A 446 0.52 25.27 6.93
N LEU A 447 0.67 24.95 8.22
CA LEU A 447 -0.07 23.86 8.88
C LEU A 447 -1.58 24.06 8.79
N LEU A 448 -2.07 25.24 9.22
CA LEU A 448 -3.50 25.54 9.22
C LEU A 448 -4.05 25.64 7.80
N LYS A 449 -3.29 26.20 6.87
CA LYS A 449 -3.74 26.32 5.49
C LYS A 449 -3.82 24.96 4.81
N PHE A 450 -2.87 24.07 5.07
CA PHE A 450 -2.92 22.69 4.59
C PHE A 450 -4.16 21.95 5.12
N ALA A 451 -4.47 22.09 6.42
CA ALA A 451 -5.69 21.53 7.01
C ALA A 451 -6.96 22.11 6.35
N GLN A 452 -7.01 23.42 6.15
CA GLN A 452 -8.14 24.09 5.50
C GLN A 452 -8.34 23.60 4.06
N ILE A 453 -7.28 23.50 3.25
CA ILE A 453 -7.34 22.97 1.87
C ILE A 453 -7.94 21.56 1.87
N ASN A 454 -7.69 20.77 2.92
CA ASN A 454 -8.19 19.40 3.07
C ASN A 454 -9.56 19.30 3.77
N GLY A 455 -10.29 20.41 3.88
CA GLY A 455 -11.68 20.41 4.34
C GLY A 455 -11.86 20.51 5.85
N VAL A 456 -10.82 20.86 6.61
CA VAL A 456 -10.96 21.19 8.02
C VAL A 456 -11.56 22.59 8.16
N ASP A 457 -12.69 22.70 8.87
CA ASP A 457 -13.25 23.99 9.22
C ASP A 457 -12.49 24.58 10.42
N LEU A 458 -11.86 25.74 10.17
CA LEU A 458 -11.12 26.50 11.17
C LEU A 458 -11.99 27.60 11.82
N SER A 459 -13.25 27.75 11.39
CA SER A 459 -14.16 28.73 11.95
C SER A 459 -14.44 28.40 13.43
N GLY A 460 -14.24 29.38 14.32
CA GLY A 460 -14.47 29.22 15.76
C GLY A 460 -13.33 28.56 16.57
N GLN A 461 -12.20 28.17 15.96
CA GLN A 461 -11.08 27.55 16.69
C GLN A 461 -10.06 28.58 17.22
N SER A 462 -10.49 29.50 18.10
CA SER A 462 -9.60 30.50 18.72
C SER A 462 -8.51 29.88 19.60
N GLU A 463 -8.77 28.70 20.16
CA GLU A 463 -7.89 27.98 21.08
C GLU A 463 -6.54 27.59 20.46
N ILE A 464 -6.49 27.34 19.15
CA ILE A 464 -5.23 27.00 18.44
C ILE A 464 -4.25 28.17 18.47
N TYR A 465 -4.75 29.39 18.28
CA TYR A 465 -3.93 30.61 18.25
C TYR A 465 -3.48 31.01 19.66
N GLU A 466 -4.35 30.83 20.65
CA GLU A 466 -4.04 31.06 22.07
C GLU A 466 -2.98 30.09 22.61
N LEU A 467 -3.05 28.81 22.23
CA LEU A 467 -2.09 27.77 22.63
C LEU A 467 -0.66 28.07 22.12
N LEU A 468 -0.56 28.65 20.93
CA LEU A 468 0.73 28.95 20.28
C LEU A 468 1.29 30.31 20.68
N GLY A 469 0.49 31.20 21.29
CA GLY A 469 0.91 32.56 21.66
C GLY A 469 1.22 33.45 20.45
N ILE A 470 0.61 33.16 19.29
CA ILE A 470 0.87 33.84 18.02
C ILE A 470 -0.29 34.77 17.67
N ASP A 471 0.02 35.93 17.10
CA ASP A 471 -0.96 36.88 16.58
C ASP A 471 -1.81 36.26 15.45
N SER A 472 -3.11 36.12 15.70
CA SER A 472 -4.04 35.44 14.78
C SER A 472 -4.22 36.20 13.47
N GLU A 473 -4.19 37.54 13.49
CA GLU A 473 -4.29 38.36 12.27
C GLU A 473 -3.11 38.11 11.33
N SER A 474 -1.89 38.06 11.87
CA SER A 474 -0.68 37.77 11.10
C SER A 474 -0.69 36.37 10.49
N VAL A 475 -1.19 35.36 11.22
CA VAL A 475 -1.33 34.00 10.69
C VAL A 475 -2.36 33.96 9.55
N TRP A 476 -3.52 34.59 9.71
CA TRP A 476 -4.53 34.67 8.64
C TRP A 476 -4.02 35.40 7.40
N ALA A 477 -3.27 36.49 7.59
CA ALA A 477 -2.63 37.21 6.48
C ALA A 477 -1.62 36.32 5.74
N ALA A 478 -0.79 35.56 6.48
CA ALA A 478 0.13 34.59 5.90
C ALA A 478 -0.59 33.45 5.17
N MET A 479 -1.67 32.89 5.74
CA MET A 479 -2.52 31.87 5.11
C MET A 479 -3.11 32.35 3.79
N LYS A 480 -3.57 33.60 3.73
CA LYS A 480 -4.08 34.22 2.51
C LYS A 480 -2.97 34.38 1.47
N ARG A 481 -1.80 34.88 1.88
CA ARG A 481 -0.62 35.03 1.00
C ARG A 481 -0.18 33.69 0.42
N ILE A 482 -0.13 32.62 1.22
CA ILE A 482 0.22 31.26 0.75
C ILE A 482 -0.74 30.83 -0.35
N PHE A 483 -2.04 31.00 -0.14
CA PHE A 483 -3.09 30.63 -1.10
C PHE A 483 -2.94 31.36 -2.43
N GLU A 484 -2.75 32.68 -2.38
CA GLU A 484 -2.60 33.54 -3.56
C GLU A 484 -1.28 33.25 -4.29
N THR A 485 -0.21 32.94 -3.56
CA THR A 485 1.11 32.65 -4.15
C THR A 485 1.11 31.31 -4.89
N LEU A 486 0.49 30.28 -4.31
CA LEU A 486 0.43 28.94 -4.91
C LEU A 486 -0.74 28.77 -5.89
N ASP A 487 -1.62 29.77 -5.96
CA ASP A 487 -2.90 29.73 -6.67
C ASP A 487 -3.64 28.40 -6.41
N CYS A 488 -3.77 28.06 -5.13
CA CYS A 488 -4.41 26.82 -4.70
C CYS A 488 -5.88 27.04 -4.35
N GLY A 489 -6.65 25.95 -4.31
CA GLY A 489 -8.07 25.93 -3.97
C GLY A 489 -8.38 24.99 -2.80
N MET A 490 -9.62 25.02 -2.30
CA MET A 490 -10.13 23.91 -1.47
C MET A 490 -10.02 22.61 -2.26
N PHE A 491 -9.59 21.53 -1.61
CA PHE A 491 -9.23 20.22 -2.17
C PHE A 491 -8.41 20.30 -3.47
N ASP A 492 -7.32 21.08 -3.43
CA ASP A 492 -6.33 21.14 -4.51
C ASP A 492 -5.64 19.77 -4.67
N PRO A 493 -5.67 19.15 -5.86
CA PRO A 493 -5.17 17.80 -6.06
C PRO A 493 -3.66 17.66 -5.79
N ARG A 494 -2.88 18.74 -5.84
CA ARG A 494 -1.44 18.71 -5.52
C ARG A 494 -1.15 18.34 -4.05
N TYR A 495 -2.10 18.63 -3.15
CA TYR A 495 -1.91 18.50 -1.69
C TYR A 495 -3.09 17.78 -1.03
N LEU A 496 -3.80 16.94 -1.80
CA LEU A 496 -5.07 16.34 -1.40
C LEU A 496 -4.85 15.04 -0.62
N THR A 497 -5.33 14.99 0.61
CA THR A 497 -5.26 13.79 1.45
C THR A 497 -6.34 12.78 1.08
N GLU A 498 -6.17 11.52 1.48
CA GLU A 498 -7.14 10.46 1.19
C GLU A 498 -8.54 10.78 1.72
N GLU A 499 -8.63 11.21 2.98
CA GLU A 499 -9.89 11.62 3.61
C GLU A 499 -10.50 12.84 2.93
N ALA A 500 -9.67 13.82 2.58
CA ALA A 500 -10.10 15.02 1.89
C ALA A 500 -10.60 14.73 0.47
N PHE A 501 -10.01 13.75 -0.22
CA PHE A 501 -10.49 13.28 -1.51
C PHE A 501 -11.89 12.69 -1.40
N ILE A 502 -12.14 11.84 -0.39
CA ILE A 502 -13.48 11.32 -0.11
C ILE A 502 -14.46 12.45 0.20
N LYS A 503 -14.12 13.37 1.12
CA LYS A 503 -14.94 14.54 1.46
C LYS A 503 -15.28 15.40 0.24
N SER A 504 -14.33 15.56 -0.69
CA SER A 504 -14.53 16.35 -1.90
C SER A 504 -15.62 15.79 -2.81
N LEU A 505 -16.01 14.51 -2.68
CA LEU A 505 -17.12 13.92 -3.43
C LEU A 505 -18.50 14.41 -2.94
N TYR A 506 -18.59 14.85 -1.68
CA TYR A 506 -19.83 15.25 -1.01
C TYR A 506 -20.02 16.76 -0.97
N TYR A 507 -18.94 17.48 -0.70
CA TYR A 507 -18.93 18.95 -0.59
C TYR A 507 -18.44 19.64 -1.87
N GLY A 508 -18.03 18.83 -2.84
CA GLY A 508 -17.41 19.23 -4.10
C GLY A 508 -18.30 20.06 -4.97
#